data_AF-T0S1M9-F1
#
_entry.id   AF-T0S1M9-F1
#
_cell.length_a   1.000
_cell.length_b   1.000
_cell.length_c   1.000
_cell.angle_alpha   90.00
_cell.angle_beta   90.00
_cell.angle_gamma   90.00
#
_symmetry.space_group_name_H-M   'P 1'
#
loop_
_entity.id
_entity.type
_entity.pdbx_description
1 polymer ?
#
loop_
_entity_poly.entity_id
_entity_poly.type
_entity_poly.pdbx_seq_one_letter_code
_entity_poly.pdbx_strand_id
1 'polypeptide(L)'
;MRQFLQTILKSGAAVAPSSAASTKTIAKERLQIILAHQRGSQALAGVDLGALQEELLACVQRHIAVAQGEKVNIAVKQEGSMDIFEMQVPVSALPVRATTP
;
A
#
# COMPACT_ATOMS: atom_id res chain seq x y z
N MET A 1 -20.79 -49.73 -6.50
CA MET A 1 -19.34 -49.42 -6.54
C MET A 1 -18.84 -49.32 -5.11
N ARG A 2 -18.03 -50.30 -4.68
CA ARG A 2 -16.79 -50.16 -3.88
C ARG A 2 -16.81 -49.11 -2.75
N GLN A 3 -16.88 -49.52 -1.47
CA GLN A 3 -15.72 -49.80 -0.59
C GLN A 3 -14.85 -48.53 -0.44
N PHE A 4 -14.60 -47.98 0.76
CA PHE A 4 -13.36 -48.19 1.54
C PHE A 4 -13.51 -47.40 2.87
N LEU A 5 -13.60 -48.12 4.01
CA LEU A 5 -12.61 -48.14 5.10
C LEU A 5 -12.48 -46.82 5.89
N GLN A 6 -13.12 -46.72 7.05
CA GLN A 6 -12.56 -47.02 8.39
C GLN A 6 -11.40 -46.11 8.80
N THR A 7 -11.60 -45.44 9.95
CA THR A 7 -10.68 -45.36 11.10
C THR A 7 -9.27 -44.85 10.78
N ILE A 8 -8.80 -43.78 11.41
CA ILE A 8 -7.93 -43.88 12.59
C ILE A 8 -7.97 -42.55 13.35
N LEU A 9 -8.58 -42.57 14.55
CA LEU A 9 -8.05 -41.80 15.66
C LEU A 9 -6.74 -42.47 16.09
N LYS A 10 -5.60 -41.79 15.92
CA LYS A 10 -4.35 -42.14 16.61
C LYS A 10 -3.87 -40.91 17.38
N SER A 11 -4.04 -41.04 18.68
CA SER A 11 -3.40 -40.31 19.78
C SER A 11 -1.93 -39.96 19.53
N GLY A 12 -1.48 -38.82 20.07
CA GLY A 12 -0.07 -38.57 20.35
C GLY A 12 0.30 -37.10 20.47
N ALA A 13 0.34 -36.57 21.69
CA ALA A 13 0.91 -35.27 22.01
C ALA A 13 2.43 -35.25 21.73
N ALA A 14 2.89 -34.15 21.13
CA ALA A 14 4.29 -33.71 21.24
C ALA A 14 4.32 -32.18 21.22
N VAL A 15 4.40 -31.60 22.41
CA VAL A 15 4.83 -30.22 22.64
C VAL A 15 6.35 -30.17 22.46
N ALA A 16 6.82 -29.33 21.55
CA ALA A 16 8.22 -28.95 21.43
C ALA A 16 8.30 -27.42 21.28
N PRO A 17 8.95 -26.69 22.22
CA PRO A 17 9.24 -25.28 22.06
C PRO A 17 10.66 -25.14 21.48
N SER A 18 10.78 -24.61 20.26
CA SER A 18 12.07 -24.11 19.78
C SER A 18 11.84 -23.03 18.74
N SER A 19 11.79 -21.79 19.23
CA SER A 19 12.15 -20.54 18.55
C SER A 19 12.10 -20.53 17.02
N ALA A 20 10.94 -20.82 16.43
CA ALA A 20 10.65 -20.32 15.10
C ALA A 20 10.39 -18.84 15.29
N ALA A 21 11.42 -18.02 15.09
CA ALA A 21 11.27 -16.59 14.93
C ALA A 21 10.09 -16.41 13.96
N SER A 22 8.96 -15.93 14.47
CA SER A 22 7.89 -15.47 13.63
C SER A 22 8.50 -14.30 12.88
N THR A 23 9.05 -14.59 11.69
CA THR A 23 9.34 -13.61 10.67
C THR A 23 7.97 -13.05 10.33
N LYS A 24 7.54 -12.07 11.13
CA LYS A 24 6.33 -11.31 10.96
C LYS A 24 6.48 -10.73 9.57
N THR A 25 5.81 -11.34 8.59
CA THR A 25 5.79 -10.86 7.22
C THR A 25 5.39 -9.41 7.31
N ILE A 26 6.33 -8.51 7.06
CA ILE A 26 6.06 -7.08 7.01
C ILE A 26 5.06 -6.93 5.87
N ALA A 27 3.81 -6.59 6.19
CA ALA A 27 2.80 -6.33 5.19
C ALA A 27 3.32 -5.16 4.35
N LYS A 28 3.46 -5.38 3.03
CA LYS A 28 3.85 -4.31 2.12
C LYS A 28 2.67 -3.36 1.96
N GLU A 29 2.81 -2.15 2.48
CA GLU A 29 1.81 -1.10 2.35
C GLU A 29 2.10 -0.26 1.10
N ARG A 30 1.05 0.27 0.47
CA ARG A 30 1.15 1.14 -0.72
C ARG A 30 0.13 2.25 -0.63
N LEU A 31 0.59 3.49 -0.81
CA LEU A 31 -0.27 4.68 -0.92
C LEU A 31 -0.60 4.92 -2.40
N GLN A 32 -1.88 5.17 -2.68
CA GLN A 32 -2.35 5.58 -4.01
C GLN A 32 -3.11 6.91 -3.89
N ILE A 33 -2.74 7.87 -4.74
CA ILE A 33 -3.39 9.17 -4.86
C ILE A 33 -3.88 9.31 -6.30
N ILE A 34 -5.15 9.69 -6.45
CA ILE A 34 -5.76 10.01 -7.74
C ILE A 34 -6.38 11.39 -7.62
N LEU A 35 -5.98 12.30 -8.51
CA LEU A 35 -6.57 13.62 -8.66
C LEU A 35 -7.21 13.66 -10.03
N ALA A 36 -8.46 14.08 -10.09
CA ALA A 36 -9.17 14.22 -11.35
C ALA A 36 -9.76 15.63 -11.41
N HIS A 37 -9.37 16.38 -12.43
CA HIS A 37 -9.71 17.77 -12.59
C HIS A 37 -10.43 17.97 -13.91
N GLN A 38 -11.60 18.60 -13.84
CA GLN A 38 -12.37 18.95 -15.03
C GLN A 38 -11.97 20.36 -15.49
N ARG A 39 -11.29 20.44 -16.64
CA ARG A 39 -10.93 21.71 -17.29
C ARG A 39 -12.19 22.50 -17.64
N GLY A 40 -12.14 23.81 -17.38
CA GLY A 40 -13.28 24.71 -17.58
C GLY A 40 -14.38 24.58 -16.51
N SER A 41 -14.14 23.83 -15.43
CA SER A 41 -15.01 23.87 -14.26
C SER A 41 -14.90 25.24 -13.60
N GLN A 42 -16.01 25.98 -13.56
CA GLN A 42 -16.07 27.29 -12.88
C GLN A 42 -15.74 27.19 -11.38
N ALA A 43 -16.03 26.05 -10.75
CA ALA A 43 -15.73 25.82 -9.34
C ALA A 43 -14.23 25.70 -9.05
N LEU A 44 -13.44 25.35 -10.06
CA LEU A 44 -11.98 25.19 -9.96
C LEU A 44 -11.25 26.27 -10.78
N ALA A 45 -11.96 27.34 -11.17
CA ALA A 45 -11.38 28.46 -11.89
C ALA A 45 -10.26 29.09 -11.03
N GLY A 46 -9.03 29.07 -11.55
CA GLY A 46 -7.85 29.59 -10.86
C GLY A 46 -7.03 28.56 -10.08
N VAL A 47 -7.45 27.29 -10.04
CA VAL A 47 -6.62 26.21 -9.48
C VAL A 47 -5.55 25.80 -10.49
N ASP A 48 -4.28 25.93 -10.11
CA ASP A 48 -3.16 25.43 -10.90
C ASP A 48 -2.88 23.97 -10.54
N LEU A 49 -3.19 23.06 -11.48
CA LEU A 49 -2.92 21.65 -11.29
C LEU A 49 -1.44 21.30 -11.22
N GLY A 50 -0.60 22.00 -11.99
CA GLY A 50 0.84 21.73 -11.98
C GLY A 50 1.40 21.99 -10.58
N ALA A 51 1.05 23.15 -10.01
CA ALA A 51 1.43 23.51 -8.65
C ALA A 51 0.92 22.49 -7.60
N LEU A 52 -0.34 22.03 -7.72
CA LEU A 52 -0.90 21.05 -6.80
C LEU A 52 -0.19 19.68 -6.88
N GLN A 53 0.19 19.25 -8.09
CA GLN A 53 0.94 18.00 -8.28
C GLN A 53 2.32 18.08 -7.61
N GLU A 54 3.04 19.20 -7.79
CA GLU A 54 4.33 19.45 -7.15
C GLU A 54 4.21 19.48 -5.63
N GLU A 55 3.18 20.16 -5.10
CA GLU A 55 2.94 20.25 -3.66
C GLU A 55 2.66 18.87 -3.05
N LEU A 56 1.84 18.04 -3.72
CA LEU A 56 1.54 16.69 -3.25
C LEU A 56 2.77 15.78 -3.30
N LEU A 57 3.59 15.90 -4.33
CA LEU A 57 4.86 15.18 -4.42
C LEU A 57 5.79 15.57 -3.26
N ALA A 58 5.91 16.86 -2.98
CA ALA A 58 6.72 17.37 -1.85
C ALA A 58 6.14 16.96 -0.49
N CYS A 59 4.81 16.93 -0.34
CA CYS A 59 4.15 16.47 0.88
C CYS A 59 4.41 14.98 1.13
N VAL A 60 4.24 14.15 0.10
CA VAL A 60 4.51 12.71 0.19
C VAL A 60 5.97 12.45 0.53
N GLN A 61 6.92 13.13 -0.13
CA GLN A 61 8.35 12.96 0.17
C GLN A 61 8.72 13.32 1.62
N ARG A 62 8.02 14.29 2.22
CA ARG A 62 8.25 14.71 3.62
C ARG A 62 7.66 13.74 4.64
N HIS A 63 6.55 13.08 4.32
CA HIS A 63 5.78 12.32 5.31
C HIS A 63 5.78 10.82 5.10
N ILE A 64 6.16 10.34 3.91
CA ILE A 64 6.10 8.93 3.54
C ILE A 64 7.51 8.42 3.26
N ALA A 65 7.96 7.47 4.07
CA ALA A 65 9.18 6.73 3.80
C ALA A 65 8.93 5.76 2.63
N VAL A 66 9.60 5.97 1.50
CA VAL A 66 9.54 5.05 0.36
C VAL A 66 10.27 3.75 0.69
N ALA A 67 9.68 2.61 0.37
CA ALA A 67 10.30 1.30 0.58
C ALA A 67 11.63 1.19 -0.20
N GLN A 68 12.67 0.68 0.47
CA GLN A 68 14.00 0.59 -0.09
C GLN A 68 14.02 -0.29 -1.35
N GLY A 69 14.55 0.25 -2.45
CA GLY A 69 14.63 -0.45 -3.74
C GLY A 69 13.34 -0.46 -4.56
N GLU A 70 12.25 0.13 -4.06
CA GLU A 70 11.02 0.32 -4.83
C GLU A 70 10.92 1.76 -5.37
N LYS A 71 10.20 1.94 -6.49
CA LYS A 71 10.05 3.23 -7.18
C LYS A 71 8.65 3.79 -6.99
N VAL A 72 8.57 5.12 -6.86
CA VAL A 72 7.31 5.84 -6.98
C VAL A 72 6.89 5.84 -8.45
N ASN A 73 5.64 5.47 -8.71
CA ASN A 73 5.06 5.52 -10.05
C ASN A 73 4.12 6.71 -10.16
N ILE A 74 4.24 7.50 -11.23
CA ILE A 74 3.41 8.67 -11.49
C ILE A 74 2.91 8.56 -12.91
N ALA A 75 1.60 8.76 -13.09
CA ALA A 75 0.96 8.80 -14.40
C ALA A 75 0.06 10.02 -14.49
N VAL A 76 0.17 10.75 -15.60
CA VAL A 76 -0.73 11.85 -15.93
C VAL A 76 -1.44 11.51 -17.23
N LYS A 77 -2.76 11.55 -17.22
CA LYS A 77 -3.61 11.25 -18.36
C LYS A 77 -4.51 12.45 -18.63
N GLN A 78 -4.74 12.73 -19.90
CA GLN A 78 -5.74 13.69 -20.33
C GLN A 78 -6.82 12.92 -21.06
N GLU A 79 -8.05 12.99 -20.57
CA GLU A 79 -9.20 12.30 -21.15
C GLU A 79 -10.35 13.28 -21.34
N GLY A 80 -10.66 13.58 -22.61
CA GLY A 80 -11.69 14.58 -22.93
C GLY A 80 -11.36 15.93 -22.30
N SER A 81 -12.23 16.42 -21.41
CA SER A 81 -12.03 17.64 -20.62
C SER A 81 -11.41 17.41 -19.24
N MET A 82 -10.99 16.19 -18.92
CA MET A 82 -10.43 15.83 -17.62
C MET A 82 -8.91 15.65 -17.67
N ASP A 83 -8.23 16.17 -16.65
CA ASP A 83 -6.84 15.86 -16.34
C ASP A 83 -6.82 14.93 -15.13
N ILE A 84 -6.15 13.80 -15.26
CA ILE A 84 -6.05 12.78 -14.21
C ILE A 84 -4.59 12.62 -13.85
N PHE A 85 -4.25 12.85 -12.59
CA PHE A 85 -2.95 12.57 -11.99
C PHE A 85 -3.07 11.37 -11.06
N GLU A 86 -2.26 10.36 -11.28
CA GLU A 86 -2.17 9.16 -10.45
C GLU A 86 -0.75 9.05 -9.89
N MET A 87 -0.62 8.87 -8.58
CA MET A 87 0.66 8.61 -7.93
C MET A 87 0.55 7.39 -7.02
N GLN A 88 1.56 6.53 -7.10
CA GLN A 88 1.58 5.26 -6.37
C GLN A 88 2.93 5.12 -5.68
N VAL A 89 2.90 5.07 -4.35
CA VAL A 89 4.09 5.11 -3.50
C VAL A 89 4.13 3.82 -2.69
N PRO A 90 5.15 2.98 -2.89
CA PRO A 90 5.38 1.85 -2.00
C PRO A 90 5.93 2.37 -0.67
N VAL A 91 5.18 2.17 0.42
CA VAL A 91 5.54 2.74 1.71
C VAL A 91 6.31 1.71 2.53
N SER A 92 7.39 2.16 3.15
CA SER A 92 8.15 1.34 4.10
C SER A 92 7.35 1.27 5.39
N ALA A 93 7.17 0.06 5.92
CA ALA A 93 6.71 -0.10 7.28
C ALA A 93 7.77 0.47 8.22
N LEU A 94 7.55 1.68 8.74
CA LEU A 94 8.33 2.17 9.87
C LEU A 94 8.01 1.23 11.05
N PRO A 95 9.02 0.76 11.80
CA PRO A 95 8.74 0.00 13.01
C PRO A 95 8.01 0.93 13.98
N VAL A 96 6.69 0.73 14.16
CA VAL A 96 5.93 1.33 15.26
C VAL A 96 6.70 0.96 16.52
N ARG A 97 7.36 1.96 17.11
CA ARG A 97 8.17 1.79 18.32
C ARG A 97 7.21 1.32 19.40
N ALA A 98 7.28 0.04 19.76
CA ALA A 98 6.47 -0.52 20.81
C ALA A 98 6.86 0.20 22.11
N THR A 99 6.07 1.19 22.51
CA THR A 99 6.10 1.71 23.88
C THR A 99 5.52 0.61 24.75
N THR A 100 6.41 -0.14 25.40
CA THR A 100 6.08 -1.08 26.46
C THR A 100 6.05 -0.30 27.79
N PRO A 101 4.96 -0.35 28.58
CA PRO A 101 4.96 0.13 29.97
C PRO A 101 5.72 -0.80 30.91
#